data_AF-A0AAV8Y794-F1
#
_entry.id   AF-A0AAV8Y794-F1
#
_cell.length_a   1.000
_cell.length_b   1.000
_cell.length_c   1.000
_cell.angle_alpha   90.00
_cell.angle_beta   90.00
_cell.angle_gamma   90.00
#
_symmetry.space_group_name_H-M   'P 1'
#
loop_
_entity.id
_entity.type
_entity.pdbx_description
1 polymer ?
#
loop_
_entity_poly.entity_id
_entity_poly.type
_entity_poly.pdbx_seq_one_letter_code
_entity_poly.pdbx_strand_id
1 'polypeptide(L)'
;MQRSLEQRMAIKFCVKLEKSAAETIPMLKKAFGVDCLSDRQIFRWHKAFAEGRVRLISETLDITKTIVHEIVSESLGMRNVCARSSCEKC
;
A
#
# COMPACT_ATOMS: atom_id res chain seq x y z
N MET A 1 -15.91 5.90 -0.27
CA MET A 1 -14.64 5.82 0.48
C MET A 1 -13.91 4.47 0.31
N GLN A 2 -14.58 3.32 0.31
CA GLN A 2 -13.92 2.00 0.19
C GLN A 2 -13.23 1.71 -1.16
N ARG A 3 -13.79 2.15 -2.31
CA ARG A 3 -13.21 1.84 -3.64
C ARG A 3 -11.78 2.35 -3.85
N SER A 4 -11.39 3.43 -3.18
CA SER A 4 -10.03 3.98 -3.29
C SER A 4 -9.02 3.21 -2.45
N LEU A 5 -9.45 2.50 -1.40
CA LEU A 5 -8.60 1.68 -0.55
C LEU A 5 -8.23 0.37 -1.24
N GLU A 6 -9.21 -0.29 -1.85
CA GLU A 6 -9.02 -1.56 -2.58
C GLU A 6 -7.98 -1.41 -3.71
N GLN A 7 -8.12 -0.37 -4.53
CA GLN A 7 -7.17 -0.11 -5.61
C GLN A 7 -5.76 0.23 -5.10
N ARG A 8 -5.64 0.92 -3.97
CA ARG A 8 -4.32 1.18 -3.34
C ARG A 8 -3.68 -0.10 -2.81
N MET A 9 -4.47 -1.03 -2.28
CA MET A 9 -3.96 -2.34 -1.88
C MET A 9 -3.52 -3.18 -3.07
N ALA A 10 -4.26 -3.14 -4.18
CA ALA A 10 -3.85 -3.78 -5.43
C ALA A 10 -2.51 -3.20 -5.94
N ILE A 11 -2.32 -1.87 -5.88
CA ILE A 11 -1.04 -1.24 -6.23
C ILE A 11 0.10 -1.73 -5.31
N LYS A 12 -0.13 -1.81 -4.00
CA LYS A 12 0.85 -2.34 -3.03
C LYS A 12 1.21 -3.80 -3.34
N PHE A 13 0.22 -4.60 -3.74
CA PHE A 13 0.44 -5.99 -4.15
C PHE A 13 1.31 -6.06 -5.41
N CYS A 14 1.05 -5.22 -6.42
CA CYS A 14 1.90 -5.13 -7.62
C CYS A 14 3.35 -4.76 -7.27
N VAL A 15 3.56 -3.82 -6.33
CA VAL A 15 4.91 -3.48 -5.85
C VAL A 15 5.59 -4.67 -5.17
N LYS A 16 4.86 -5.46 -4.36
CA LYS A 16 5.39 -6.70 -3.75
C LYS A 16 5.73 -7.79 -4.78
N LEU A 17 5.05 -7.79 -5.92
CA LEU A 17 5.37 -8.66 -7.06
C LEU A 17 6.48 -8.10 -7.96
N GLU A 18 7.18 -7.05 -7.49
CA GLU A 18 8.26 -6.37 -8.22
C GLU A 18 7.83 -5.81 -9.58
N LYS A 19 6.53 -5.54 -9.75
CA LYS A 19 6.00 -4.91 -10.96
C LYS A 19 6.37 -3.45 -11.01
N SER A 20 6.78 -3.00 -12.18
CA SER A 20 7.01 -1.58 -12.44
C SER A 20 5.69 -0.80 -12.45
N ALA A 21 5.76 0.53 -12.30
CA ALA A 21 4.58 1.38 -12.42
C ALA A 21 3.94 1.28 -13.81
N ALA A 22 4.77 1.12 -14.85
CA ALA A 22 4.34 0.95 -16.24
C ALA A 22 3.54 -0.34 -16.46
N GLU A 23 3.85 -1.42 -15.72
CA GLU A 23 3.04 -2.66 -15.72
C GLU A 23 1.82 -2.55 -14.83
N THR A 24 1.93 -1.84 -13.70
CA THR A 24 0.85 -1.73 -12.70
C THR A 24 -0.36 -0.96 -13.23
N ILE A 25 -0.14 0.10 -14.02
CA ILE A 25 -1.21 0.92 -14.61
C ILE A 25 -2.17 0.09 -15.50
N PRO A 26 -1.70 -0.66 -16.52
CA PRO A 26 -2.59 -1.47 -17.35
C PRO A 26 -3.24 -2.62 -16.57
N MET A 27 -2.56 -3.20 -15.57
CA MET A 27 -3.16 -4.21 -14.69
C MET A 27 -4.34 -3.65 -13.90
N LEU A 28 -4.18 -2.45 -13.33
CA LEU A 28 -5.24 -1.77 -12.58
C LEU A 28 -6.40 -1.35 -13.49
N LYS A 29 -6.11 -0.82 -14.69
CA LYS A 29 -7.15 -0.51 -15.68
C LYS A 29 -7.94 -1.74 -16.10
N LYS A 30 -7.27 -2.89 -16.27
CA LYS A 30 -7.94 -4.16 -16.59
C LYS A 30 -8.83 -4.66 -15.44
N ALA A 31 -8.40 -4.49 -14.19
CA ALA A 31 -9.14 -4.96 -13.02
C ALA A 31 -10.34 -4.06 -12.67
N PHE A 32 -10.18 -2.73 -12.73
CA PHE A 32 -11.16 -1.77 -12.21
C PHE A 32 -11.90 -0.98 -13.30
N GLY A 33 -11.47 -1.09 -14.57
CA GLY A 33 -12.17 -0.49 -15.71
C GLY A 33 -12.41 1.02 -15.54
N VAL A 34 -13.68 1.43 -15.66
CA VAL A 34 -14.11 2.83 -15.57
C VAL A 34 -13.97 3.43 -14.18
N ASP A 35 -13.98 2.60 -13.13
CA ASP A 35 -13.81 3.02 -11.74
C ASP A 35 -12.33 3.12 -11.33
N CYS A 36 -11.40 2.85 -12.26
CA CYS A 36 -9.97 2.87 -12.00
C CYS A 36 -9.46 4.27 -11.62
N LEU A 37 -8.53 4.32 -10.66
CA LEU A 37 -7.74 5.51 -10.35
C LEU A 37 -7.03 6.03 -11.60
N SER A 38 -6.85 7.35 -11.68
CA SER A 38 -6.06 7.95 -12.75
C SER A 38 -4.60 7.48 -12.73
N ASP A 39 -3.96 7.44 -13.89
CA ASP A 39 -2.55 7.01 -14.04
C ASP A 39 -1.61 7.79 -13.11
N ARG A 40 -1.86 9.09 -12.93
CA ARG A 40 -1.11 9.96 -12.01
C ARG A 40 -1.26 9.52 -10.56
N GLN A 41 -2.47 9.12 -10.14
CA GLN A 41 -2.69 8.62 -8.79
C GLN A 41 -2.04 7.25 -8.60
N ILE A 42 -2.18 6.34 -9.58
CA ILE A 42 -1.56 5.02 -9.55
C ILE A 42 -0.04 5.14 -9.41
N PHE A 43 0.59 5.97 -10.25
CA PHE A 43 2.02 6.23 -10.21
C PHE A 43 2.47 6.80 -8.86
N ARG A 44 1.75 7.80 -8.33
CA ARG A 44 2.06 8.40 -7.02
C ARG A 44 2.03 7.35 -5.90
N TRP A 45 1.03 6.48 -5.91
CA TRP A 45 0.87 5.40 -4.93
C TRP A 45 1.95 4.33 -5.08
N HIS A 46 2.20 3.87 -6.31
CA HIS A 46 3.23 2.89 -6.62
C HIS A 46 4.60 3.34 -6.13
N LYS A 47 4.99 4.59 -6.45
CA LYS A 47 6.23 5.20 -5.96
C LYS A 47 6.29 5.26 -4.43
N ALA A 48 5.20 5.67 -3.77
CA ALA A 48 5.16 5.75 -2.31
C ALA A 48 5.32 4.36 -1.63
N PHE A 49 4.76 3.31 -2.24
CA PHE A 49 4.91 1.93 -1.77
C PHE A 49 6.32 1.39 -2.04
N ALA A 50 6.89 1.64 -3.21
CA ALA A 50 8.24 1.21 -3.58
C ALA A 50 9.33 1.84 -2.69
N GLU A 51 9.14 3.10 -2.28
CA GLU A 51 10.06 3.81 -1.38
C GLU A 51 9.86 3.45 0.11
N GLY A 52 8.91 2.57 0.45
CA GLY A 52 8.72 2.10 1.82
C GLY A 52 8.26 3.19 2.80
N ARG A 53 7.58 4.24 2.33
CA ARG A 53 7.09 5.34 3.19
C ARG A 53 5.87 4.91 4.03
N VAL A 54 6.12 4.07 5.05
CA VAL A 54 5.12 3.49 5.97
C VAL A 54 4.25 4.56 6.66
N ARG A 55 4.83 5.72 6.99
CA ARG A 55 4.08 6.84 7.62
C ARG A 55 2.95 7.36 6.73
N LEU A 56 3.22 7.55 5.44
CA LEU A 56 2.21 7.99 4.46
C LEU A 56 1.14 6.92 4.22
N ILE A 57 1.52 5.65 4.26
CA ILE A 57 0.60 4.52 4.12
C ILE A 57 -0.36 4.44 5.31
N SER A 58 0.17 4.60 6.53
CA SER A 58 -0.60 4.61 7.77
C SER A 58 -1.58 5.78 7.84
N GLU A 59 -1.15 6.96 7.46
CA GLU A 59 -1.94 8.20 7.56
C GLU A 59 -3.00 8.31 6.47
N THR A 60 -2.74 7.76 5.27
CA THR A 60 -3.64 7.95 4.13
C THR A 60 -4.65 6.83 3.90
N LEU A 61 -4.50 5.68 4.56
CA LEU A 61 -5.43 4.56 4.41
C LEU A 61 -6.49 4.50 5.52
N ASP A 62 -6.37 5.32 6.57
CA ASP A 62 -7.30 5.37 7.71
C ASP A 62 -7.68 3.97 8.24
N ILE A 63 -6.75 3.02 8.12
CA ILE A 63 -6.95 1.65 8.56
C ILE A 63 -6.64 1.66 10.04
N THR A 64 -7.66 1.48 10.85
CA THR A 64 -7.56 1.34 12.29
C THR A 64 -6.46 0.32 12.59
N LYS A 65 -5.51 0.74 13.42
CA LYS A 65 -4.30 0.01 13.85
C LYS A 65 -4.55 -1.47 14.23
N THR A 66 -5.79 -1.81 14.55
CA THR A 66 -6.35 -3.11 14.90
C THR A 66 -6.35 -4.14 13.75
N ILE A 67 -6.89 -3.83 12.57
CA ILE A 67 -7.00 -4.83 11.48
C ILE A 67 -5.62 -5.16 10.89
N VAL A 68 -4.71 -4.18 10.87
CA VAL A 68 -3.32 -4.42 10.47
C VAL A 68 -2.63 -5.37 11.45
N HIS A 69 -2.88 -5.22 12.76
CA HIS A 69 -2.29 -6.13 13.76
C HIS A 69 -2.84 -7.56 13.59
N GLU A 70 -4.14 -7.71 13.38
CA GLU A 70 -4.79 -9.02 13.15
C GLU A 70 -4.30 -9.68 11.85
N ILE A 71 -4.22 -8.95 10.73
CA ILE A 71 -3.72 -9.50 9.47
C ILE A 71 -2.22 -9.82 9.54
N VAL A 72 -1.41 -8.93 10.13
CA VAL A 72 0.04 -9.10 10.25
C VAL A 72 0.38 -10.25 11.20
N SER A 73 -0.34 -10.40 12.31
CA SER A 73 -0.09 -11.43 13.32
C SER A 73 -0.76 -12.76 13.00
N GLU A 74 -2.02 -12.78 12.56
CA GLU A 74 -2.81 -14.01 12.40
C GLU A 74 -2.81 -14.52 10.96
N SER A 75 -3.08 -13.68 9.96
CA SER A 75 -3.17 -14.12 8.56
C SER A 75 -1.81 -14.29 7.87
N LEU A 76 -0.80 -13.53 8.31
CA LEU A 76 0.54 -13.52 7.70
C LEU A 76 1.63 -14.10 8.61
N GLY A 77 1.31 -14.46 9.86
CA GLY A 77 2.21 -15.18 10.78
C GLY A 77 3.47 -14.41 11.21
N MET A 78 3.46 -13.09 11.19
CA MET A 78 4.64 -12.27 11.49
C MET A 78 4.78 -12.07 13.01
N ARG A 79 5.76 -12.74 13.64
CA ARG A 79 5.92 -12.78 15.12
C ARG A 79 6.76 -11.66 15.74
N ASN A 80 7.46 -10.83 14.97
CA ASN A 80 8.29 -9.73 15.49
C ASN A 80 8.14 -8.46 14.65
N VAL A 81 7.09 -7.69 14.95
CA VAL A 81 6.89 -6.36 14.39
C VAL A 81 7.72 -5.37 15.21
N CYS A 82 9.01 -5.21 14.88
CA CYS A 82 9.87 -4.26 15.58
C CYS A 82 9.46 -2.81 15.27
N ALA A 83 8.82 -2.15 16.22
CA ALA A 83 8.71 -0.70 16.27
C ALA A 83 9.99 -0.14 16.89
N ARG A 84 10.97 0.25 16.07
CA ARG A 84 12.03 1.15 16.59
C ARG A 84 11.48 2.58 16.59
N SER A 85 10.90 2.95 17.73
CA SER A 85 10.75 4.33 18.14
C SER A 85 12.11 4.92 18.53
N SER A 86 12.32 6.16 18.10
CA SER A 86 13.35 7.11 18.55
C SER A 86 14.80 6.88 18.11
N CYS A 87 15.27 7.73 17.21
CA CYS A 87 16.45 8.54 17.50
C CYS A 87 16.33 9.87 16.75
N GLU A 88 15.99 10.90 17.52
CA GLU A 88 16.09 12.31 17.18
C GLU A 88 17.58 12.69 17.13
N LYS A 89 17.99 13.46 16.12
CA LYS A 89 19.31 14.06 15.88
C LYS A 89 20.40 13.15 15.28
N CYS A 90 20.54 13.23 13.96
CA CYS A 90 21.77 13.60 13.24
C CYS A 90 21.37 14.05 11.82
#